data_AF-A0A0T0PU09-F1
#
_entry.id   AF-A0A0T0PU09-F1
#
_cell.length_a   1.000
_cell.length_b   1.000
_cell.length_c   1.000
_cell.angle_alpha   90.00
_cell.angle_beta   90.00
_cell.angle_gamma   90.00
#
_symmetry.space_group_name_H-M   'P 1'
#
loop_
_entity.id
_entity.type
_entity.pdbx_description
1 polymer ?
#
loop_
_entity_poly.entity_id
_entity_poly.type
_entity_poly.pdbx_seq_one_letter_code
_entity_poly.pdbx_strand_id
1 'polypeptide(L)' 'MVILQTLLCLMREKNLLSRADIEELCDRVAMRAAQAERDPLPCCPAAATSAATQMAQIGGYIGRQYGGKHRRS' A
#
# COMPACT_ATOMS: atom_id res chain seq x y z
N MET A 1 10.28 8.66 6.18
CA MET A 1 9.48 8.03 5.10
C MET A 1 10.38 7.67 3.92
N VAL A 2 11.32 6.73 4.11
CA VAL A 2 12.20 6.22 3.03
C VAL A 2 12.21 4.70 3.07
N ILE A 3 12.27 4.11 4.27
CA ILE A 3 12.33 2.66 4.48
C ILE A 3 11.21 1.89 3.77
N LEU A 4 9.95 2.30 3.93
CA LEU A 4 8.81 1.55 3.34
C LEU A 4 8.83 1.58 1.80
N GLN A 5 9.05 2.75 1.20
CA GLN A 5 9.17 2.87 -0.25
C GLN A 5 10.37 2.06 -0.78
N THR A 6 11.53 2.21 -0.15
CA THR A 6 12.74 1.47 -0.54
C THR A 6 12.53 -0.05 -0.43
N LEU A 7 11.87 -0.52 0.64
CA LEU A 7 11.57 -1.93 0.83
C LEU A 7 10.62 -2.46 -0.24
N LEU A 8 9.53 -1.74 -0.54
CA LEU A 8 8.56 -2.17 -1.56
C LEU A 8 9.19 -2.18 -2.96
N CYS A 9 10.04 -1.20 -3.28
CA CYS A 9 10.84 -1.20 -4.50
C CYS A 9 11.78 -2.43 -4.57
N LEU A 10 12.51 -2.72 -3.49
CA LEU A 10 13.41 -3.87 -3.42
C LEU A 10 12.65 -5.20 -3.59
N MET A 11 11.51 -5.36 -2.91
CA MET A 11 10.68 -6.55 -3.04
C MET A 11 10.14 -6.72 -4.46
N ARG A 12 9.78 -5.61 -5.12
CA ARG A 12 9.34 -5.60 -6.52
C ARG A 12 10.46 -6.02 -7.46
N GLU A 13 11.67 -5.47 -7.29
CA GLU A 13 12.85 -5.83 -8.08
C GLU A 13 13.25 -7.29 -7.92
N LYS A 14 13.04 -7.86 -6.73
CA LYS A 14 13.28 -9.28 -6.45
C LYS A 14 12.12 -10.19 -6.86
N ASN A 15 11.09 -9.65 -7.53
CA ASN A 15 9.87 -10.38 -7.90
C ASN A 15 9.15 -11.05 -6.71
N LEU A 16 9.37 -10.55 -5.49
CA LEU A 16 8.67 -11.01 -4.29
C LEU A 16 7.28 -10.41 -4.19
N LEU A 17 7.06 -9.26 -4.84
CA LEU A 17 5.75 -8.63 -4.97
C LEU A 17 5.44 -8.33 -6.43
N SER A 18 4.23 -8.69 -6.82
CA SER A 18 3.59 -8.24 -8.04
C SER A 18 2.99 -6.84 -7.88
N ARG A 19 2.65 -6.20 -9.00
CA ARG A 19 1.86 -4.96 -8.96
C ARG A 19 0.51 -5.18 -8.28
N ALA A 20 -0.13 -6.33 -8.54
CA ALA A 20 -1.41 -6.67 -7.94
C ALA A 20 -1.32 -6.82 -6.41
N ASP A 21 -0.21 -7.37 -5.89
CA ASP A 21 0.01 -7.50 -4.44
C ASP A 21 0.13 -6.13 -3.77
N ILE A 22 0.77 -5.17 -4.45
CA ILE A 22 0.92 -3.79 -3.96
C ILE A 22 -0.42 -3.04 -4.01
N GLU A 23 -1.21 -3.25 -5.07
CA GLU A 23 -2.57 -2.72 -5.17
C GLU A 23 -3.46 -3.28 -4.06
N GLU A 24 -3.40 -4.59 -3.81
CA GLU A 24 -4.11 -5.22 -2.69
C GLU A 24 -3.66 -4.67 -1.34
N LEU A 25 -2.36 -4.45 -1.13
CA LEU A 25 -1.84 -3.84 0.08
C LEU A 25 -2.39 -2.42 0.27
N CYS A 26 -2.47 -1.62 -0.80
CA CYS A 26 -3.06 -0.28 -0.76
C CYS A 26 -4.55 -0.34 -0.39
N ASP A 27 -5.31 -1.25 -1.01
CA ASP A 27 -6.73 -1.45 -0.74
C ASP A 27 -6.98 -1.84 0.73
N ARG A 28 -6.17 -2.74 1.28
CA ARG A 28 -6.26 -3.17 2.68
C ARG A 28 -5.97 -2.03 3.65
N VAL A 29 -4.96 -1.20 3.38
CA VAL A 29 -4.63 -0.05 4.23
C VAL A 29 -5.74 1.00 4.16
N ALA A 30 -6.29 1.26 2.96
CA ALA A 30 -7.41 2.18 2.79
C ALA A 30 -8.67 1.69 3.53
N MET A 31 -8.98 0.39 3.45
CA MET A 31 -10.10 -0.22 4.17
C MET A 31 -9.95 -0.05 5.69
N ARG A 32 -8.75 -0.32 6.23
CA ARG A 32 -8.47 -0.16 7.66
C ARG A 32 -8.58 1.29 8.11
N ALA A 33 -8.12 2.24 7.30
CA ALA A 33 -8.30 3.66 7.60
C ALA A 33 -9.80 4.05 7.63
N ALA A 34 -10.60 3.54 6.69
CA ALA A 34 -12.04 3.80 6.64
C ALA A 34 -12.83 3.15 7.77
N GLN A 35 -12.33 2.04 8.32
CA GLN A 35 -12.99 1.26 9.38
C GLN A 35 -12.25 1.33 10.72
N ALA A 36 -11.43 2.37 10.96
CA ALA A 36 -10.53 2.45 12.11
C ALA A 36 -11.25 2.26 13.47
N GLU A 37 -12.50 2.70 13.58
CA GLU A 37 -13.33 2.55 14.80
C GLU A 37 -13.89 1.13 15.02
N ARG A 38 -13.95 0.31 13.96
CA ARG A 38 -14.48 -1.06 13.97
C ARG A 38 -13.41 -2.13 13.75
N ASP A 39 -12.16 -1.72 13.59
CA ASP A 39 -11.03 -2.63 13.42
C ASP A 39 -10.79 -3.41 14.74
N PRO A 40 -10.68 -4.74 14.71
CA PRO A 40 -10.32 -5.53 15.89
C PRO A 40 -8.96 -5.14 16.49
N LEU A 41 -8.11 -4.45 15.72
CA LEU A 41 -6.86 -3.82 16.15
C LEU A 41 -6.99 -2.30 16.01
N PRO A 42 -7.67 -1.63 16.96
CA PRO A 42 -7.92 -0.19 16.86
C PRO A 42 -6.60 0.57 16.79
N CYS A 43 -6.48 1.44 15.79
CA CYS A 43 -5.32 2.28 15.56
C CYS A 43 -5.74 3.75 15.58
N CYS A 44 -4.77 4.66 15.80
CA CYS A 44 -5.04 6.10 15.76
C CYS A 44 -5.60 6.48 14.37
N PRO A 45 -6.84 7.02 14.28
CA PRO A 45 -7.49 7.28 12.98
C PRO A 45 -6.69 8.22 12.09
N ALA A 46 -6.10 9.27 12.66
CA ALA A 46 -5.26 10.21 11.93
C ALA A 46 -4.00 9.52 11.36
N ALA A 47 -3.40 8.60 12.11
CA ALA A 47 -2.25 7.83 11.64
C ALA A 47 -2.66 6.84 10.52
N ALA A 48 -3.82 6.21 10.64
CA ALA A 48 -4.35 5.30 9.63
C ALA A 48 -4.62 6.00 8.30
N THR A 49 -5.27 7.17 8.34
CA THR A 49 -5.52 8.00 7.14
C THR A 49 -4.22 8.50 6.51
N SER A 50 -3.24 8.91 7.33
CA SER A 50 -1.91 9.30 6.85
C SER A 50 -1.18 8.14 6.16
N ALA A 51 -1.24 6.94 6.75
CA ALA A 51 -0.66 5.73 6.16
C ALA A 51 -1.34 5.36 4.82
N ALA A 52 -2.68 5.43 4.73
CA ALA A 52 -3.40 5.19 3.50
C ALA A 52 -3.01 6.17 2.38
N THR A 53 -2.87 7.45 2.72
CA THR A 53 -2.44 8.48 1.77
C THR A 53 -1.04 8.21 1.23
N GLN A 54 -0.11 7.84 2.11
CA GLN A 54 1.26 7.52 1.71
C GLN A 54 1.33 6.23 0.89
N MET A 55 0.57 5.20 1.25
CA MET A 55 0.48 3.96 0.49
C MET A 55 -0.04 4.20 -0.93
N ALA A 56 -1.05 5.07 -1.10
CA ALA A 56 -1.54 5.46 -2.42
C ALA A 56 -0.45 6.16 -3.27
N GLN A 57 0.35 7.04 -2.67
CA GLN A 57 1.49 7.68 -3.35
C GLN A 57 2.56 6.66 -3.77
N ILE A 58 2.91 5.73 -2.88
CA ILE A 58 3.89 4.67 -3.16
C ILE A 58 3.38 3.72 -4.25
N GLY A 59 2.12 3.29 -4.18
CA GLY A 59 1.50 2.44 -5.20
C GLY A 59 1.51 3.11 -6.57
N GLY A 60 1.18 4.41 -6.62
CA GLY A 60 1.28 5.21 -7.85
C GLY A 60 2.72 5.31 -8.39
N TYR A 61 3.70 5.53 -7.51
CA TYR A 61 5.12 5.55 -7.91
C TYR A 61 5.57 4.20 -8.46
N ILE A 62 5.31 3.09 -7.76
CA ILE A 62 5.71 1.75 -8.18
C ILE A 62 5.02 1.35 -9.49
N GLY A 63 3.73 1.68 -9.64
CA GLY A 63 2.99 1.44 -10.88
C GLY A 63 3.59 2.16 -12.09
N ARG A 64 4.09 3.40 -11.92
CA ARG A 64 4.80 4.14 -12.97
C ARG A 64 6.20 3.59 -13.24
N GLN A 65 6.94 3.24 -12.20
CA GLN A 65 8.36 2.85 -12.29
C GLN A 65 8.55 1.40 -12.80
N TYR A 66 7.75 0.45 -12.31
CA TYR A 66 7.93 -0.98 -12.57
C TYR A 66 6.81 -1.57 -13.44
N GLY A 67 5.75 -0.82 -13.72
CA GLY A 67 4.60 -1.28 -14.51
C GLY A 67 4.00 -2.61 -14.01
N GLY A 68 3.44 -3.38 -14.94
CA GLY A 68 2.89 -4.70 -14.67
C GLY A 68 1.36 -4.75 -14.75
N LYS A 69 0.83 -5.98 -14.72
CA LYS A 69 -0.61 -6.23 -14.78
C LYS A 69 -1.25 -5.75 -13.49
N HIS A 70 -2.29 -4.93 -13.63
CA HIS A 70 -3.19 -4.58 -12.55
C HIS A 70 -3.87 -5.84 -12.00
N ARG A 71 -4.29 -5.78 -10.73
CA ARG A 71 -5.22 -6.74 -10.16
C ARG A 71 -6.47 -6.78 -11.05
N ARG A 72 -6.94 -7.98 -11.38
CA ARG A 72 -8.25 -8.14 -12.05
C ARG A 72 -9.32 -7.79 -11.01
N SER A 73 -10.19 -6.85 -11.38
CA SER A 73 -11.37 -6.45 -10.61
C SER A 73 -12.29 -7.64 -10.35
#